data_AF-A0A9P9H0D0-F1
#
_entry.id   AF-A0A9P9H0D0-F1
#
_cell.length_a   1.000
_cell.length_b   1.000
_cell.length_c   1.000
_cell.angle_alpha   90.00
_cell.angle_beta   90.00
_cell.angle_gamma   90.00
#
_symmetry.space_group_name_H-M   'P 1'
#
loop_
_entity.id
_entity.type
_entity.pdbx_description
1 polymer ?
#
loop_
_entity_poly.entity_id
_entity_poly.type
_entity_poly.pdbx_seq_one_letter_code
_entity_poly.pdbx_strand_id
1 'polypeptide(L)'
;MSDSEDHIKYKPGAGGGFERTESAFRNFISNEPGSRFPAEKGRYALYLSPGCPWSHRTMIVRSLKRLEDIVDLYINSLSMGKDGWFFTDDPESVKYGVLPKDPLYGFSTIKELYLKANPNYKGRYTVPVLWDKKTHTMVSNESSEIIRMLYTEFDHLLPEEDREVNRPGGGFYPENLRKEIDEINDWIYHTVNNGVYKCGFAFSQSAYEENVVKVFQSLDRLEKILSDRPFLLGDNITEADIRLFPTIVRFDVAYNPIFMCNLGTIRDHYPNLHLWLRRLYWDKSERTHGAFEKTTFPWIEKYKQGYGDSRQRVLGITGPLIIPKGPEVFVHELKESDAR
;
A
#
# COMPACT_ATOMS: atom_id res chain seq x y z
N MET A 1 -32.25 -10.57 -16.14
CA MET A 1 -31.42 -10.07 -15.02
C MET A 1 -30.36 -9.22 -15.67
N SER A 2 -30.33 -7.90 -15.45
CA SER A 2 -29.37 -7.04 -16.15
C SER A 2 -27.96 -7.45 -15.75
N ASP A 3 -27.15 -7.87 -16.72
CA ASP A 3 -25.70 -7.98 -16.59
C ASP A 3 -25.17 -6.60 -16.22
N SER A 4 -25.08 -6.32 -14.91
CA SER A 4 -24.49 -5.08 -14.42
C SER A 4 -23.02 -5.10 -14.82
N GLU A 5 -22.60 -4.10 -15.58
CA GLU A 5 -21.21 -3.89 -16.02
C GLU A 5 -20.24 -4.03 -14.82
N ASP A 6 -19.21 -4.88 -14.94
CA ASP A 6 -18.16 -4.99 -13.93
C ASP A 6 -17.22 -3.78 -14.08
N HIS A 7 -17.32 -2.84 -13.14
CA HIS A 7 -16.56 -1.58 -13.17
C HIS A 7 -15.07 -1.75 -12.90
N ILE A 8 -14.62 -2.97 -12.56
CA ILE A 8 -13.22 -3.29 -12.31
C ILE A 8 -12.51 -3.84 -13.55
N LYS A 9 -13.27 -4.37 -14.52
CA LYS A 9 -12.70 -4.86 -15.78
C LYS A 9 -11.95 -3.74 -16.48
N TYR A 10 -10.71 -4.01 -16.85
CA TYR A 10 -9.83 -3.01 -17.44
C TYR A 10 -9.92 -3.05 -18.97
N LYS A 11 -9.90 -1.88 -19.62
CA LYS A 11 -9.74 -1.78 -21.08
C LYS A 11 -8.27 -1.53 -21.38
N PRO A 12 -7.58 -2.41 -22.14
CA PRO A 12 -6.14 -2.25 -22.38
C PRO A 12 -5.81 -0.88 -22.98
N GLY A 13 -4.68 -0.31 -22.56
CA GLY A 13 -4.08 0.86 -23.20
C GLY A 13 -3.49 0.50 -24.57
N ALA A 14 -2.87 1.49 -25.22
CA ALA A 14 -2.21 1.26 -26.50
C ALA A 14 -1.15 0.14 -26.38
N GLY A 15 -1.15 -0.82 -27.30
CA GLY A 15 -0.21 -1.96 -27.29
C GLY A 15 -0.49 -3.05 -26.24
N GLY A 16 -1.61 -2.99 -25.52
CA GLY A 16 -1.97 -4.00 -24.50
C GLY A 16 -1.41 -3.70 -23.10
N GLY A 17 -0.89 -2.50 -22.88
CA GLY A 17 -0.36 -2.06 -21.59
C GLY A 17 -1.46 -1.77 -20.56
N PHE A 18 -1.11 -1.95 -19.29
CA PHE A 18 -1.91 -1.48 -18.15
C PHE A 18 -1.54 -0.02 -17.83
N GLU A 19 -2.54 0.87 -17.80
CA GLU A 19 -2.38 2.27 -17.42
C GLU A 19 -3.03 2.55 -16.06
N ARG A 20 -2.40 3.32 -15.18
CA ARG A 20 -3.01 3.67 -13.89
C ARG A 20 -3.68 5.03 -14.00
N THR A 21 -4.96 5.13 -13.62
CA THR A 21 -5.64 6.42 -13.49
C THR A 21 -5.13 7.16 -12.27
N GLU A 22 -4.91 8.47 -12.39
CA GLU A 22 -4.49 9.32 -11.28
C GLU A 22 -5.59 9.50 -10.20
N SER A 23 -5.14 9.76 -8.98
CA SER A 23 -5.99 10.08 -7.82
C SER A 23 -6.66 11.44 -7.98
N ALA A 24 -7.94 11.56 -7.58
CA ALA A 24 -8.77 12.72 -7.89
C ALA A 24 -8.93 13.70 -6.72
N PHE A 25 -8.92 13.22 -5.47
CA PHE A 25 -9.01 14.05 -4.28
C PHE A 25 -7.59 14.27 -3.76
N ARG A 26 -7.14 15.53 -3.77
CA ARG A 26 -5.75 15.94 -3.54
C ARG A 26 -5.65 17.11 -2.55
N ASN A 27 -6.60 17.20 -1.61
CA ASN A 27 -6.50 18.18 -0.53
C ASN A 27 -5.51 17.70 0.53
N PHE A 28 -5.08 18.61 1.40
CA PHE A 28 -4.09 18.34 2.43
C PHE A 28 -4.67 18.66 3.82
N ILE A 29 -4.41 17.79 4.80
CA ILE A 29 -4.53 18.15 6.21
C ILE A 29 -3.39 19.12 6.51
N SER A 30 -3.66 20.22 7.21
CA SER A 30 -2.61 21.15 7.61
C SER A 30 -2.87 21.68 9.01
N ASN A 31 -1.83 21.72 9.85
CA ASN A 31 -1.88 22.34 11.19
C ASN A 31 -1.80 23.88 11.15
N GLU A 32 -1.60 24.48 9.98
CA GLU A 32 -1.52 25.93 9.83
C GLU A 32 -2.87 26.62 10.16
N PRO A 33 -2.84 27.82 10.76
CA PRO A 33 -4.05 28.58 11.07
C PRO A 33 -4.94 28.78 9.84
N GLY A 34 -6.24 28.49 9.99
CA GLY A 34 -7.22 28.67 8.91
C GLY A 34 -7.25 27.54 7.87
N SER A 35 -6.50 26.46 8.08
CA SER A 35 -6.62 25.25 7.27
C SER A 35 -8.07 24.77 7.16
N ARG A 36 -8.49 24.38 5.94
CA ARG A 36 -9.80 23.75 5.72
C ARG A 36 -9.90 22.41 6.45
N PHE A 37 -8.77 21.71 6.55
CA PHE A 37 -8.65 20.39 7.17
C PHE A 37 -7.57 20.46 8.27
N PRO A 38 -7.86 21.07 9.44
CA PRO A 38 -6.93 21.12 10.57
C PRO A 38 -6.75 19.74 11.22
N ALA A 39 -5.51 19.40 11.55
CA ALA A 39 -5.17 18.15 12.23
C ALA A 39 -5.78 18.08 13.65
N GLU A 40 -6.98 17.48 13.77
CA GLU A 40 -7.74 17.35 15.02
C GLU A 40 -7.92 15.88 15.41
N LYS A 41 -7.70 15.55 16.69
CA LYS A 41 -7.94 14.21 17.25
C LYS A 41 -9.40 13.78 17.02
N GLY A 42 -9.59 12.60 16.43
CA GLY A 42 -10.92 12.02 16.23
C GLY A 42 -11.73 12.67 15.12
N ARG A 43 -11.17 13.54 14.28
CA ARG A 43 -11.86 14.12 13.11
C ARG A 43 -11.78 13.26 11.86
N TYR A 44 -10.67 12.55 11.68
CA TYR A 44 -10.37 11.85 10.42
C TYR A 44 -10.55 10.35 10.54
N ALA A 45 -10.96 9.72 9.44
CA ALA A 45 -10.98 8.28 9.30
C ALA A 45 -10.26 7.85 8.03
N LEU A 46 -9.48 6.78 8.12
CA LEU A 46 -8.77 6.16 7.01
C LEU A 46 -9.54 4.89 6.60
N TYR A 47 -10.16 4.94 5.44
CA TYR A 47 -10.79 3.79 4.81
C TYR A 47 -9.77 3.06 3.94
N LEU A 48 -9.61 1.75 4.12
CA LEU A 48 -8.64 0.99 3.37
C LEU A 48 -8.98 -0.49 3.21
N SER A 49 -8.31 -1.15 2.26
CA SER A 49 -8.21 -2.61 2.21
C SER A 49 -6.76 -3.05 2.46
N PRO A 50 -6.53 -4.05 3.32
CA PRO A 50 -5.19 -4.52 3.68
C PRO A 50 -4.51 -5.31 2.54
N GLY A 51 -5.28 -5.79 1.57
CA GLY A 51 -4.73 -6.44 0.36
C GLY A 51 -4.00 -5.44 -0.56
N CYS A 52 -4.40 -4.17 -0.54
CA CYS A 52 -3.85 -3.11 -1.38
C CYS A 52 -2.51 -2.58 -0.83
N PRO A 53 -1.42 -2.53 -1.63
CA PRO A 53 -0.12 -2.07 -1.15
C PRO A 53 -0.08 -0.54 -0.94
N TRP A 54 -0.90 0.23 -1.66
CA TRP A 54 -1.03 1.69 -1.48
C TRP A 54 -1.69 2.02 -0.14
N SER A 55 -2.74 1.28 0.21
CA SER A 55 -3.37 1.31 1.54
C SER A 55 -2.44 0.86 2.65
N HIS A 56 -1.61 -0.14 2.36
CA HIS A 56 -0.69 -0.67 3.35
C HIS A 56 0.35 0.38 3.78
N ARG A 57 0.75 1.31 2.90
CA ARG A 57 1.63 2.44 3.27
C ARG A 57 1.00 3.30 4.35
N THR A 58 -0.25 3.70 4.17
CA THR A 58 -0.94 4.57 5.14
C THR A 58 -1.19 3.82 6.45
N MET A 59 -1.44 2.52 6.40
CA MET A 59 -1.55 1.66 7.58
C MET A 59 -0.23 1.53 8.35
N ILE A 60 0.89 1.31 7.65
CA ILE A 60 2.24 1.27 8.23
C ILE A 60 2.53 2.60 8.92
N VAL A 61 2.34 3.74 8.22
CA VAL A 61 2.66 5.06 8.75
C VAL A 61 1.77 5.42 9.93
N ARG A 62 0.47 5.11 9.88
CA ARG A 62 -0.43 5.28 11.04
C ARG A 62 0.10 4.58 12.28
N SER A 63 0.67 3.37 12.12
CA SER A 63 1.24 2.62 13.26
C SER A 63 2.63 3.10 13.66
N LEU A 64 3.52 3.43 12.71
CA LEU A 64 4.83 4.03 13.00
C LEU A 64 4.68 5.33 13.80
N LYS A 65 3.73 6.19 13.42
CA LYS A 65 3.46 7.49 14.04
C LYS A 65 2.54 7.41 15.26
N ARG A 66 2.12 6.20 15.67
CA ARG A 66 1.23 5.96 16.81
C ARG A 66 -0.07 6.78 16.76
N LEU A 67 -0.64 6.89 15.57
CA LEU A 67 -1.84 7.69 15.31
C LEU A 67 -3.14 6.90 15.55
N GLU A 68 -3.07 5.74 16.21
CA GLU A 68 -4.20 4.84 16.37
C GLU A 68 -5.40 5.50 17.07
N ASP A 69 -5.13 6.33 18.09
CA ASP A 69 -6.14 7.06 18.86
C ASP A 69 -6.52 8.42 18.25
N ILE A 70 -5.89 8.80 17.13
CA ILE A 70 -6.04 10.13 16.50
C ILE A 70 -6.81 10.03 15.18
N VAL A 71 -6.46 9.06 14.35
CA VAL A 71 -7.08 8.81 13.05
C VAL A 71 -7.73 7.43 13.09
N ASP A 72 -9.05 7.37 12.92
CA ASP A 72 -9.80 6.11 12.90
C ASP A 72 -9.38 5.26 11.71
N LEU A 73 -9.52 3.94 11.82
CA LEU A 73 -9.22 2.99 10.75
C LEU A 73 -10.44 2.15 10.44
N TYR A 74 -10.92 2.22 9.20
CA TYR A 74 -12.06 1.47 8.71
C TYR A 74 -11.63 0.51 7.60
N ILE A 75 -11.72 -0.78 7.88
CA ILE A 75 -11.15 -1.84 7.04
C ILE A 75 -12.25 -2.45 6.15
N ASN A 76 -12.02 -2.43 4.85
CA ASN A 76 -12.83 -3.07 3.81
C ASN A 76 -12.37 -4.52 3.54
N SER A 77 -13.16 -5.23 2.74
CA SER A 77 -12.83 -6.56 2.24
C SER A 77 -11.42 -6.63 1.60
N LEU A 78 -10.78 -7.79 1.73
CA LEU A 78 -9.50 -8.12 1.12
C LEU A 78 -9.56 -8.24 -0.40
N SER A 79 -10.75 -8.51 -0.95
CA SER A 79 -10.98 -8.67 -2.38
C SER A 79 -11.94 -7.60 -2.91
N MET A 80 -11.93 -7.41 -4.24
CA MET A 80 -12.81 -6.48 -4.92
C MET A 80 -14.04 -7.21 -5.49
N GLY A 81 -15.21 -6.67 -5.21
CA GLY A 81 -16.46 -7.02 -5.89
C GLY A 81 -16.59 -6.27 -7.22
N LYS A 82 -17.75 -6.41 -7.87
CA LYS A 82 -18.05 -5.77 -9.18
C LYS A 82 -18.07 -4.23 -9.13
N ASP A 83 -18.40 -3.68 -7.97
CA ASP A 83 -18.42 -2.23 -7.70
C ASP A 83 -17.15 -1.74 -6.97
N GLY A 84 -16.13 -2.59 -6.86
CA GLY A 84 -14.88 -2.31 -6.18
C GLY A 84 -14.84 -2.77 -4.73
N TRP A 85 -14.22 -1.95 -3.87
CA TRP A 85 -14.03 -2.27 -2.45
C TRP A 85 -15.34 -2.16 -1.68
N PHE A 86 -15.62 -3.17 -0.86
CA PHE A 86 -16.88 -3.32 -0.15
C PHE A 86 -16.66 -3.72 1.33
N PHE A 87 -17.71 -3.55 2.13
CA PHE A 87 -17.81 -4.00 3.51
C PHE A 87 -18.57 -5.33 3.56
N THR A 88 -18.21 -6.21 4.50
CA THR A 88 -18.79 -7.55 4.57
C THR A 88 -18.83 -8.06 6.00
N ASP A 89 -19.94 -8.73 6.34
CA ASP A 89 -20.18 -9.43 7.60
C ASP A 89 -19.74 -10.90 7.56
N ASP A 90 -19.00 -11.30 6.51
CA ASP A 90 -18.38 -12.61 6.41
C ASP A 90 -17.50 -12.89 7.66
N PRO A 91 -17.79 -13.96 8.42
CA PRO A 91 -17.10 -14.22 9.70
C PRO A 91 -15.58 -14.32 9.57
N GLU A 92 -15.08 -14.88 8.47
CA GLU A 92 -13.64 -15.01 8.22
C GLU A 92 -12.99 -13.65 7.99
N SER A 93 -13.66 -12.75 7.28
CA SER A 93 -13.20 -11.38 7.06
C SER A 93 -13.26 -10.55 8.34
N VAL A 94 -14.35 -10.65 9.10
CA VAL A 94 -14.58 -9.89 10.35
C VAL A 94 -13.54 -10.24 11.42
N LYS A 95 -13.04 -11.49 11.46
CA LYS A 95 -11.96 -11.91 12.37
C LYS A 95 -10.71 -11.03 12.30
N TYR A 96 -10.45 -10.40 11.16
CA TYR A 96 -9.30 -9.54 10.95
C TYR A 96 -9.63 -8.03 11.03
N GLY A 97 -10.83 -7.68 11.50
CA GLY A 97 -11.25 -6.29 11.67
C GLY A 97 -11.89 -5.67 10.44
N VAL A 98 -12.20 -6.45 9.39
CA VAL A 98 -13.06 -5.98 8.30
C VAL A 98 -14.44 -5.63 8.86
N LEU A 99 -14.95 -4.47 8.48
CA LEU A 99 -16.22 -3.98 8.99
C LEU A 99 -17.39 -4.53 8.16
N PRO A 100 -18.53 -4.85 8.81
CA PRO A 100 -19.73 -5.32 8.11
C PRO A 100 -20.37 -4.24 7.24
N LYS A 101 -20.26 -2.97 7.67
CA LYS A 101 -20.71 -1.77 6.96
C LYS A 101 -19.82 -0.59 7.32
N ASP A 102 -19.89 0.47 6.52
CA ASP A 102 -19.31 1.77 6.88
C ASP A 102 -19.89 2.29 8.22
N PRO A 103 -19.05 2.62 9.22
CA PRO A 103 -19.53 3.10 10.53
C PRO A 103 -20.22 4.47 10.49
N LEU A 104 -19.95 5.30 9.48
CA LEU A 104 -20.48 6.67 9.45
C LEU A 104 -21.87 6.75 8.82
N TYR A 105 -22.11 5.99 7.75
CA TYR A 105 -23.32 6.11 6.93
C TYR A 105 -24.00 4.78 6.64
N GLY A 106 -23.44 3.65 7.07
CA GLY A 106 -24.01 2.32 6.80
C GLY A 106 -23.90 1.88 5.35
N PHE A 107 -22.99 2.49 4.57
CA PHE A 107 -22.69 2.11 3.19
C PHE A 107 -22.11 0.70 3.09
N SER A 108 -22.36 0.07 1.95
CA SER A 108 -21.87 -1.27 1.63
C SER A 108 -20.57 -1.22 0.82
N THR A 109 -20.30 -0.09 0.14
CA THR A 109 -19.16 0.07 -0.77
C THR A 109 -18.44 1.40 -0.61
N ILE A 110 -17.15 1.43 -0.96
CA ILE A 110 -16.37 2.68 -1.02
C ILE A 110 -16.89 3.60 -2.14
N LYS A 111 -17.50 3.06 -3.19
CA LYS A 111 -18.16 3.84 -4.27
C LYS A 111 -19.15 4.85 -3.70
N GLU A 112 -19.92 4.47 -2.69
CA GLU A 112 -20.89 5.36 -2.04
C GLU A 112 -20.21 6.54 -1.33
N LEU A 113 -19.02 6.37 -0.75
CA LEU A 113 -18.24 7.49 -0.17
C LEU A 113 -17.78 8.48 -1.24
N TYR A 114 -17.30 7.97 -2.38
CA TYR A 114 -16.91 8.82 -3.51
C TYR A 114 -18.07 9.65 -4.03
N LEU A 115 -19.24 9.01 -4.21
CA LEU A 115 -20.46 9.69 -4.67
C LEU A 115 -21.03 10.63 -3.60
N LYS A 116 -20.81 10.35 -2.31
CA LYS A 116 -21.15 11.28 -1.22
C LYS A 116 -20.28 12.53 -1.27
N ALA A 117 -18.97 12.39 -1.53
CA ALA A 117 -18.07 13.54 -1.65
C ALA A 117 -18.27 14.32 -2.96
N ASN A 118 -18.60 13.63 -4.05
CA ASN A 118 -18.90 14.23 -5.35
C ASN A 118 -19.90 13.34 -6.13
N PRO A 119 -21.19 13.73 -6.21
CA PRO A 119 -22.21 12.94 -6.92
C PRO A 119 -21.95 12.72 -8.41
N ASN A 120 -21.10 13.56 -9.01
CA ASN A 120 -20.73 13.50 -10.43
C ASN A 120 -19.38 12.82 -10.65
N TYR A 121 -18.83 12.10 -9.66
CA TYR A 121 -17.56 11.40 -9.78
C TYR A 121 -17.63 10.28 -10.84
N LYS A 122 -16.67 10.28 -11.77
CA LYS A 122 -16.60 9.31 -12.89
C LYS A 122 -15.32 8.48 -12.91
N GLY A 123 -14.44 8.65 -11.92
CA GLY A 123 -13.16 7.95 -11.83
C GLY A 123 -13.28 6.59 -11.15
N ARG A 124 -12.13 6.05 -10.73
CA ARG A 124 -12.06 4.76 -10.00
C ARG A 124 -12.28 4.94 -8.50
N TYR A 125 -13.08 4.05 -7.93
CA TYR A 125 -13.30 3.96 -6.48
C TYR A 125 -12.14 3.21 -5.82
N THR A 126 -11.08 3.93 -5.47
CA THR A 126 -9.82 3.37 -4.98
C THR A 126 -9.72 3.44 -3.45
N VAL A 127 -8.75 2.70 -2.90
CA VAL A 127 -8.29 2.83 -1.52
C VAL A 127 -6.77 3.09 -1.55
N PRO A 128 -6.20 3.82 -0.59
CA PRO A 128 -6.83 4.34 0.64
C PRO A 128 -7.70 5.59 0.39
N VAL A 129 -8.59 5.88 1.32
CA VAL A 129 -9.39 7.12 1.37
C VAL A 129 -9.21 7.75 2.75
N LEU A 130 -8.71 8.99 2.79
CA LEU A 130 -8.67 9.82 3.99
C LEU A 130 -9.92 10.70 4.01
N TRP A 131 -10.78 10.48 5.00
CA TRP A 131 -12.10 11.07 5.11
C TRP A 131 -12.18 12.05 6.27
N ASP A 132 -12.78 13.22 6.02
CA ASP A 132 -13.13 14.18 7.07
C ASP A 132 -14.56 13.92 7.58
N LYS A 133 -14.68 13.47 8.82
CA LYS A 133 -15.99 13.19 9.46
C LYS A 133 -16.79 14.47 9.73
N LYS A 134 -16.13 15.62 9.88
CA LYS A 134 -16.77 16.90 10.22
C LYS A 134 -17.44 17.54 9.02
N THR A 135 -16.76 17.54 7.88
CA THR A 135 -17.31 18.12 6.63
C THR A 135 -17.92 17.07 5.70
N HIS A 136 -17.95 15.80 6.11
CA HIS A 136 -18.48 14.67 5.35
C HIS A 136 -17.97 14.63 3.90
N THR A 137 -16.65 14.83 3.72
CA THR A 137 -16.01 14.83 2.40
C THR A 137 -14.66 14.13 2.44
N MET A 138 -14.13 13.81 1.27
CA MET A 138 -12.83 13.20 1.12
C MET A 138 -11.74 14.26 1.13
N VAL A 139 -10.72 14.07 1.98
CA VAL A 139 -9.52 14.91 1.99
C VAL A 139 -8.64 14.50 0.80
N SER A 140 -8.19 13.25 0.80
CA SER A 140 -7.32 12.70 -0.24
C SER A 140 -7.57 11.20 -0.46
N ASN A 141 -7.33 10.74 -1.68
CA ASN A 141 -7.20 9.32 -2.01
C ASN A 141 -5.82 8.97 -2.59
N GLU A 142 -4.84 9.85 -2.43
CA GLU A 142 -3.48 9.66 -2.90
C GLU A 142 -2.57 9.17 -1.75
N SER A 143 -2.19 7.89 -1.78
CA SER A 143 -1.41 7.26 -0.70
C SER A 143 -0.09 7.99 -0.38
N SER A 144 0.58 8.53 -1.40
CA SER A 144 1.87 9.23 -1.23
C SER A 144 1.73 10.58 -0.54
N GLU A 145 0.61 11.27 -0.71
CA GLU A 145 0.31 12.51 -0.01
C GLU A 145 -0.22 12.23 1.39
N ILE A 146 -1.08 11.21 1.54
CA ILE A 146 -1.63 10.83 2.84
C ILE A 146 -0.50 10.49 3.83
N ILE A 147 0.48 9.68 3.43
CA ILE A 147 1.60 9.38 4.33
C ILE A 147 2.39 10.63 4.74
N ARG A 148 2.57 11.61 3.83
CA ARG A 148 3.23 12.89 4.14
C ARG A 148 2.44 13.73 5.14
N MET A 149 1.11 13.76 5.03
CA MET A 149 0.25 14.39 6.04
C MET A 149 0.43 13.71 7.41
N LEU A 150 0.45 12.37 7.43
CA LEU A 150 0.57 11.60 8.67
C LEU A 150 1.95 11.73 9.34
N TYR A 151 3.01 12.04 8.59
CA TYR A 151 4.34 12.23 9.16
C TYR A 151 4.38 13.43 10.13
N THR A 152 3.78 14.56 9.77
CA THR A 152 4.07 15.85 10.45
C THR A 152 2.84 16.58 10.96
N GLU A 153 1.70 16.53 10.27
CA GLU A 153 0.57 17.43 10.57
C GLU A 153 -0.04 17.18 11.95
N PHE A 154 0.05 15.94 12.44
CA PHE A 154 -0.45 15.52 13.74
C PHE A 154 0.63 15.57 14.86
N ASP A 155 1.86 16.01 14.58
CA ASP A 155 2.96 15.99 15.56
C ASP A 155 2.64 16.77 16.84
N HIS A 156 1.88 17.86 16.73
CA HIS A 156 1.47 18.67 17.87
C HIS A 156 0.53 17.92 18.86
N LEU A 157 -0.06 16.79 18.44
CA LEU A 157 -0.88 15.91 19.26
C LEU A 157 -0.11 14.70 19.80
N LEU A 158 1.17 14.54 19.41
CA LEU A 158 2.01 13.41 19.78
C LEU A 158 2.99 13.78 20.91
N PRO A 159 3.39 12.78 21.73
CA PRO A 159 4.55 12.89 22.61
C PRO A 159 5.79 13.34 21.83
N GLU A 160 6.70 14.04 22.50
CA GLU A 160 7.88 14.64 21.85
C GLU A 160 8.73 13.59 21.11
N GLU A 161 8.92 12.43 21.70
CA GLU A 161 9.67 11.29 21.15
C GLU A 161 9.06 10.72 19.85
N ASP A 162 7.74 10.85 19.65
CA ASP A 162 7.03 10.31 18.49
C ASP A 162 6.94 11.30 17.31
N ARG A 163 7.28 12.58 17.57
CA ARG A 163 7.27 13.65 16.55
C ARG A 163 8.32 13.41 15.49
N GLU A 164 8.02 13.81 14.26
CA GLU A 164 8.84 13.49 13.09
C GLU A 164 10.29 13.94 13.23
N VAL A 165 10.47 15.18 13.68
CA VAL A 165 11.80 15.81 13.84
C VAL A 165 12.68 15.11 14.87
N ASN A 166 12.10 14.35 15.80
CA ASN A 166 12.82 13.66 16.87
C ASN A 166 13.11 12.19 16.54
N ARG A 167 12.63 11.69 15.40
CA ARG A 167 12.93 10.33 14.96
C ARG A 167 14.36 10.24 14.42
N PRO A 168 14.99 9.04 14.44
CA PRO A 168 16.32 8.83 13.87
C PRO A 168 16.43 9.36 12.42
N GLY A 169 17.51 10.08 12.13
CA GLY A 169 17.74 10.68 10.80
C GLY A 169 16.87 11.91 10.48
N GLY A 170 16.09 12.43 11.43
CA GLY A 170 15.20 13.58 11.23
C GLY A 170 13.83 13.22 10.66
N GLY A 171 13.43 11.94 10.75
CA GLY A 171 12.14 11.45 10.27
C GLY A 171 12.20 10.64 8.99
N PHE A 172 11.02 10.35 8.44
CA PHE A 172 10.81 9.61 7.21
C PHE A 172 10.98 10.49 5.96
N TYR A 173 10.80 11.81 6.06
CA TYR A 173 10.97 12.74 4.94
C TYR A 173 11.78 14.01 5.29
N PRO A 174 13.02 13.85 5.80
CA PRO A 174 13.85 14.96 6.28
C PRO A 174 14.34 15.84 5.13
N GLU A 175 14.46 17.15 5.38
CA GLU A 175 14.74 18.17 4.34
C GLU A 175 16.01 17.86 3.53
N ASN A 176 17.08 17.42 4.19
CA ASN A 176 18.38 17.14 3.58
C ASN A 176 18.41 15.89 2.69
N LEU A 177 17.37 15.05 2.69
CA LEU A 177 17.26 13.85 1.83
C LEU A 177 16.07 13.91 0.86
N ARG A 178 15.28 14.99 0.83
CA ARG A 178 14.04 15.04 0.03
C ARG A 178 14.30 14.79 -1.45
N LYS A 179 15.39 15.36 -1.99
CA LYS A 179 15.74 15.19 -3.39
C LYS A 179 16.04 13.73 -3.71
N GLU A 180 16.87 13.07 -2.91
CA GLU A 180 17.22 11.66 -3.06
C GLU A 180 16.00 10.76 -2.85
N ILE A 181 15.13 11.09 -1.89
CA ILE A 181 13.86 10.38 -1.63
C ILE A 181 12.93 10.50 -2.84
N ASP A 182 12.75 11.69 -3.40
CA ASP A 182 11.87 11.91 -4.55
C ASP A 182 12.42 11.20 -5.80
N GLU A 183 13.72 11.30 -6.06
CA GLU A 183 14.38 10.60 -7.16
C GLU A 183 14.25 9.08 -7.03
N ILE A 184 14.49 8.52 -5.84
CA ILE A 184 14.40 7.07 -5.66
C ILE A 184 12.96 6.56 -5.74
N ASN A 185 12.02 7.32 -5.18
CA ASN A 185 10.60 6.98 -5.20
C ASN A 185 9.99 7.01 -6.60
N ASP A 186 10.47 7.90 -7.47
CA ASP A 186 9.99 8.01 -8.84
C ASP A 186 10.22 6.71 -9.62
N TRP A 187 11.48 6.27 -9.72
CA TRP A 187 11.75 5.03 -10.45
C TRP A 187 11.22 3.80 -9.73
N ILE A 188 11.30 3.72 -8.39
CA ILE A 188 10.68 2.61 -7.64
C ILE A 188 9.18 2.53 -7.93
N TYR A 189 8.47 3.65 -8.01
CA TYR A 189 7.07 3.66 -8.38
C TYR A 189 6.86 3.11 -9.80
N HIS A 190 7.58 3.64 -10.78
CA HIS A 190 7.36 3.33 -12.18
C HIS A 190 7.72 1.91 -12.59
N THR A 191 8.81 1.36 -12.04
CA THR A 191 9.40 0.08 -12.46
C THR A 191 9.29 -1.02 -11.42
N VAL A 192 8.95 -0.72 -10.16
CA VAL A 192 8.78 -1.74 -9.11
C VAL A 192 7.33 -1.76 -8.60
N ASN A 193 6.87 -0.72 -7.90
CA ASN A 193 5.55 -0.72 -7.26
C ASN A 193 4.41 -0.85 -8.28
N ASN A 194 4.46 -0.06 -9.35
CA ASN A 194 3.52 -0.17 -10.46
C ASN A 194 4.02 -1.14 -11.54
N GLY A 195 5.33 -1.41 -11.60
CA GLY A 195 5.93 -2.37 -12.54
C GLY A 195 5.32 -3.76 -12.43
N VAL A 196 5.19 -4.30 -11.21
CA VAL A 196 4.56 -5.61 -10.99
C VAL A 196 3.09 -5.66 -11.46
N TYR A 197 2.35 -4.55 -11.36
CA TYR A 197 0.98 -4.47 -11.90
C TYR A 197 0.98 -4.45 -13.43
N LYS A 198 1.94 -3.77 -14.05
CA LYS A 198 2.09 -3.78 -15.52
C LYS A 198 2.42 -5.19 -16.04
N CYS A 199 3.14 -6.01 -15.28
CA CYS A 199 3.32 -7.43 -15.58
C CYS A 199 2.01 -8.22 -15.41
N GLY A 200 1.43 -8.16 -14.21
CA GLY A 200 0.29 -8.99 -13.84
C GLY A 200 -1.00 -8.71 -14.62
N PHE A 201 -1.15 -7.48 -15.11
CA PHE A 201 -2.31 -7.01 -15.88
C PHE A 201 -1.96 -6.69 -17.34
N ALA A 202 -0.85 -7.22 -17.86
CA ALA A 202 -0.55 -7.13 -19.29
C ALA A 202 -1.60 -7.89 -20.12
N PHE A 203 -2.04 -7.30 -21.24
CA PHE A 203 -2.93 -7.92 -22.22
C PHE A 203 -2.19 -8.49 -23.44
N SER A 204 -0.86 -8.35 -23.49
CA SER A 204 -0.01 -8.87 -24.56
C SER A 204 1.30 -9.41 -24.01
N GLN A 205 1.88 -10.40 -24.72
CA GLN A 205 3.17 -10.99 -24.37
C GLN A 205 4.28 -9.94 -24.35
N SER A 206 4.32 -9.05 -25.35
CA SER A 206 5.32 -7.99 -25.44
C SER A 206 5.24 -7.00 -24.29
N ALA A 207 4.03 -6.58 -23.89
CA ALA A 207 3.86 -5.69 -22.74
C ALA A 207 4.30 -6.37 -21.43
N TYR A 208 4.04 -7.67 -21.27
CA TYR A 208 4.53 -8.43 -20.13
C TYR A 208 6.06 -8.51 -20.11
N GLU A 209 6.69 -8.95 -21.21
CA GLU A 209 8.15 -9.13 -21.32
C GLU A 209 8.91 -7.82 -21.09
N GLU A 210 8.43 -6.71 -21.66
CA GLU A 210 9.02 -5.40 -21.46
C GLU A 210 9.02 -5.00 -19.98
N ASN A 211 7.88 -5.18 -19.30
CA ASN A 211 7.74 -4.73 -17.91
C ASN A 211 8.43 -5.66 -16.92
N VAL A 212 8.44 -6.98 -17.15
CA VAL A 212 9.12 -7.90 -16.24
C VAL A 212 10.63 -7.68 -16.25
N VAL A 213 11.23 -7.40 -17.41
CA VAL A 213 12.65 -7.03 -17.49
C VAL A 213 12.94 -5.75 -16.70
N LYS A 214 12.10 -4.72 -16.83
CA LYS A 214 12.25 -3.45 -16.08
C LYS A 214 12.13 -3.64 -14.56
N VAL A 215 11.24 -4.52 -14.11
CA VAL A 215 11.10 -4.89 -12.69
C VAL A 215 12.42 -5.47 -12.19
N PHE A 216 12.95 -6.48 -12.87
CA PHE A 216 14.16 -7.17 -12.41
C PHE A 216 15.42 -6.29 -12.48
N GLN A 217 15.57 -5.47 -13.53
CA GLN A 217 16.65 -4.45 -13.58
C GLN A 217 16.60 -3.49 -12.38
N SER A 218 15.40 -3.17 -11.90
CA SER A 218 15.22 -2.29 -10.75
C SER A 218 15.47 -3.01 -9.42
N LEU A 219 15.14 -4.30 -9.34
CA LEU A 219 15.51 -5.14 -8.20
C LEU A 219 17.03 -5.32 -8.11
N ASP A 220 17.74 -5.52 -9.23
CA ASP A 220 19.21 -5.54 -9.29
C ASP A 220 19.81 -4.23 -8.77
N ARG A 221 19.21 -3.09 -9.14
CA ARG A 221 19.62 -1.77 -8.66
C ARG A 221 19.40 -1.64 -7.15
N LEU A 222 18.25 -2.06 -6.63
CA LEU A 222 17.93 -2.06 -5.20
C LEU A 222 18.91 -2.93 -4.41
N GLU A 223 19.20 -4.13 -4.92
CA GLU A 223 20.16 -5.07 -4.34
C GLU A 223 21.55 -4.45 -4.22
N LYS A 224 22.02 -3.76 -5.27
CA LYS A 224 23.29 -3.03 -5.23
C LYS A 224 23.28 -1.89 -4.23
N ILE A 225 22.19 -1.11 -4.16
CA ILE A 225 22.04 -0.01 -3.18
C ILE A 225 22.15 -0.56 -1.76
N LEU A 226 21.54 -1.72 -1.47
CA LEU A 226 21.50 -2.32 -0.13
C LEU A 226 22.75 -3.14 0.22
N SER A 227 23.77 -3.17 -0.65
CA SER A 227 24.99 -3.96 -0.42
C SER A 227 25.90 -3.41 0.67
N ASP A 228 25.81 -2.11 0.98
CA ASP A 228 26.69 -1.42 1.92
C ASP A 228 25.93 -0.66 3.03
N ARG A 229 24.61 -0.78 3.09
CA ARG A 229 23.73 -0.01 3.99
C ARG A 229 22.48 -0.80 4.38
N PRO A 230 21.89 -0.53 5.56
CA PRO A 230 20.73 -1.26 6.03
C PRO A 230 19.40 -0.82 5.38
N PHE A 231 19.31 0.44 4.94
CA PHE A 231 18.12 1.03 4.31
C PHE A 231 18.49 1.81 3.04
N LEU A 232 17.50 2.12 2.20
CA LEU A 232 17.74 2.61 0.84
C LEU A 232 18.62 3.87 0.76
N LEU A 233 18.54 4.75 1.76
CA LEU A 233 19.27 6.01 1.82
C LEU A 233 20.20 6.13 3.04
N GLY A 234 20.66 5.01 3.58
CA GLY A 234 21.65 4.96 4.67
C GLY A 234 21.16 4.17 5.88
N ASP A 235 21.38 4.73 7.08
CA ASP A 235 21.17 4.03 8.36
C ASP A 235 19.75 4.15 8.93
N ASN A 236 18.93 5.06 8.37
CA ASN A 236 17.58 5.37 8.86
C ASN A 236 16.52 5.00 7.84
N ILE A 237 15.35 4.58 8.35
CA ILE A 237 14.16 4.29 7.54
C ILE A 237 13.61 5.61 7.00
N THR A 238 13.39 5.67 5.69
CA THR A 238 12.79 6.84 5.02
C THR A 238 11.46 6.48 4.37
N GLU A 239 10.77 7.48 3.82
CA GLU A 239 9.59 7.30 2.97
C GLU A 239 9.87 6.30 1.83
N ALA A 240 11.11 6.24 1.32
CA ALA A 240 11.49 5.30 0.26
C ALA A 240 11.34 3.85 0.71
N ASP A 241 11.80 3.51 1.91
CA ASP A 241 11.68 2.17 2.48
C ASP A 241 10.21 1.81 2.72
N ILE A 242 9.44 2.75 3.28
CA ILE A 242 8.00 2.61 3.56
C ILE A 242 7.22 2.37 2.27
N ARG A 243 7.60 3.02 1.15
CA ARG A 243 6.93 2.88 -0.14
C ARG A 243 7.31 1.58 -0.86
N LEU A 244 8.54 1.11 -0.68
CA LEU A 244 9.04 -0.13 -1.26
C LEU A 244 8.49 -1.37 -0.54
N PHE A 245 8.42 -1.33 0.80
CA PHE A 245 8.13 -2.49 1.64
C PHE A 245 6.85 -3.24 1.25
N PRO A 246 5.69 -2.57 1.06
CA PRO A 246 4.46 -3.25 0.67
C PRO A 246 4.59 -4.07 -0.62
N THR A 247 5.45 -3.64 -1.55
CA THR A 247 5.70 -4.37 -2.79
C THR A 247 6.57 -5.59 -2.53
N ILE A 248 7.70 -5.43 -1.85
CA ILE A 248 8.67 -6.52 -1.66
C ILE A 248 8.11 -7.62 -0.77
N VAL A 249 7.37 -7.29 0.29
CA VAL A 249 6.73 -8.29 1.18
C VAL A 249 5.64 -9.12 0.48
N ARG A 250 5.10 -8.62 -0.65
CA ARG A 250 4.12 -9.32 -1.49
C ARG A 250 4.76 -10.07 -2.65
N PHE A 251 6.05 -9.88 -2.90
CA PHE A 251 6.68 -10.32 -4.14
C PHE A 251 6.65 -11.84 -4.27
N ASP A 252 7.28 -12.56 -3.35
CA ASP A 252 7.33 -14.02 -3.38
C ASP A 252 5.96 -14.68 -3.09
N VAL A 253 5.08 -13.96 -2.37
CA VAL A 253 3.76 -14.48 -1.96
C VAL A 253 2.72 -14.38 -3.07
N ALA A 254 2.75 -13.30 -3.85
CA ALA A 254 1.71 -12.99 -4.83
C ALA A 254 2.28 -12.57 -6.19
N TYR A 255 3.22 -11.64 -6.26
CA TYR A 255 3.64 -11.09 -7.55
C TYR A 255 4.40 -12.08 -8.41
N ASN A 256 5.30 -12.86 -7.82
CA ASN A 256 6.03 -13.91 -8.52
C ASN A 256 5.06 -14.98 -9.09
N PRO A 257 4.20 -15.63 -8.29
CA PRO A 257 3.37 -16.72 -8.81
C PRO A 257 2.09 -16.26 -9.55
N ILE A 258 1.51 -15.09 -9.24
CA ILE A 258 0.22 -14.64 -9.80
C ILE A 258 0.41 -13.59 -10.90
N PHE A 259 1.30 -12.62 -10.68
CA PHE A 259 1.61 -11.59 -11.67
C PHE A 259 2.73 -12.02 -12.63
N MET A 260 3.24 -13.24 -12.47
CA MET A 260 4.29 -13.82 -13.30
C MET A 260 5.59 -13.00 -13.24
N CYS A 261 5.85 -12.29 -12.15
CA CYS A 261 7.14 -11.62 -11.93
C CYS A 261 8.20 -12.65 -11.50
N ASN A 262 8.56 -13.59 -12.39
CA ASN A 262 9.16 -14.87 -12.02
C ASN A 262 10.54 -15.17 -12.62
N LEU A 263 11.31 -14.15 -13.03
CA LEU A 263 12.72 -14.35 -13.41
C LEU A 263 13.61 -14.74 -12.22
N GLY A 264 13.11 -14.58 -10.99
CA GLY A 264 13.76 -14.88 -9.73
C GLY A 264 12.83 -14.53 -8.55
N THR A 265 13.27 -14.82 -7.33
CA THR A 265 12.56 -14.55 -6.07
C THR A 265 13.37 -13.57 -5.22
N ILE A 266 12.70 -12.82 -4.34
CA ILE A 266 13.39 -11.98 -3.35
C ILE A 266 14.27 -12.85 -2.45
N ARG A 267 13.72 -13.96 -1.94
CA ARG A 267 14.42 -14.81 -0.96
C ARG A 267 15.68 -15.50 -1.48
N ASP A 268 15.75 -15.85 -2.76
CA ASP A 268 16.85 -16.66 -3.31
C ASP A 268 17.85 -15.85 -4.14
N HIS A 269 17.39 -14.80 -4.85
CA HIS A 269 18.23 -14.07 -5.81
C HIS A 269 18.78 -12.75 -5.27
N TYR A 270 18.13 -12.17 -4.24
CA TYR A 270 18.44 -10.83 -3.75
C TYR A 270 18.76 -10.87 -2.24
N PRO A 271 19.96 -11.33 -1.84
CA PRO A 271 20.29 -11.51 -0.43
C PRO A 271 20.21 -10.21 0.38
N ASN A 272 20.63 -9.06 -0.15
CA ASN A 272 20.59 -7.79 0.56
C ASN A 272 19.15 -7.25 0.65
N LEU A 273 18.35 -7.35 -0.42
CA LEU A 273 16.95 -6.95 -0.40
C LEU A 273 16.10 -7.86 0.50
N HIS A 274 16.40 -9.15 0.54
CA HIS A 274 15.78 -10.10 1.47
C HIS A 274 16.19 -9.83 2.92
N LEU A 275 17.44 -9.45 3.17
CA LEU A 275 17.87 -8.99 4.49
C LEU A 275 17.15 -7.69 4.90
N TRP A 276 17.06 -6.70 4.01
CA TRP A 276 16.31 -5.45 4.23
C TRP A 276 14.83 -5.72 4.55
N LEU A 277 14.17 -6.63 3.82
CA LEU A 277 12.78 -7.01 4.07
C LEU A 277 12.62 -7.57 5.50
N ARG A 278 13.52 -8.47 5.90
CA ARG A 278 13.49 -9.11 7.23
C ARG A 278 13.81 -8.13 8.35
N ARG A 279 14.78 -7.22 8.15
CA ARG A 279 15.07 -6.13 9.08
C ARG A 279 13.83 -5.30 9.36
N LEU A 280 13.12 -4.84 8.33
CA LEU A 280 11.90 -4.04 8.51
C LEU A 280 10.77 -4.85 9.14
N TYR A 281 10.50 -6.05 8.61
CA TYR A 281 9.38 -6.87 9.08
C TYR A 281 9.53 -7.23 10.57
N TRP A 282 10.69 -7.72 10.98
CA TRP A 282 10.92 -8.19 12.34
C TRP A 282 11.38 -7.12 13.33
N ASP A 283 11.57 -5.86 12.91
CA ASP A 283 11.93 -4.78 13.83
C ASP A 283 10.77 -4.53 14.80
N LYS A 284 10.98 -4.90 16.07
CA LYS A 284 10.08 -4.65 17.21
C LYS A 284 10.59 -3.57 18.15
N SER A 285 11.71 -2.93 17.81
CA SER A 285 12.30 -1.89 18.64
C SER A 285 11.42 -0.64 18.69
N GLU A 286 11.81 0.31 19.54
CA GLU A 286 11.20 1.64 19.61
C GLU A 286 11.25 2.42 18.28
N ARG A 287 12.12 2.02 17.33
CA ARG A 287 12.20 2.65 16.01
C ARG A 287 10.88 2.52 15.24
N THR A 288 10.25 1.35 15.30
CA THR A 288 9.10 1.00 14.46
C THR A 288 7.88 0.56 15.27
N HIS A 289 8.06 0.25 16.56
CA HIS A 289 7.06 -0.38 17.42
C HIS A 289 6.42 -1.63 16.78
N GLY A 290 7.16 -2.35 15.92
CA GLY A 290 6.63 -3.51 15.22
C GLY A 290 5.62 -3.21 14.12
N ALA A 291 5.50 -1.96 13.65
CA ALA A 291 4.51 -1.53 12.68
C ALA A 291 4.47 -2.42 11.43
N PHE A 292 5.62 -2.71 10.81
CA PHE A 292 5.70 -3.49 9.58
C PHE A 292 5.09 -4.89 9.70
N GLU A 293 5.43 -5.67 10.73
CA GLU A 293 4.77 -6.97 10.96
C GLU A 293 3.31 -6.80 11.39
N LYS A 294 3.00 -5.88 12.33
CA LYS A 294 1.63 -5.67 12.83
C LYS A 294 0.64 -5.41 11.69
N THR A 295 1.06 -4.67 10.67
CA THR A 295 0.24 -4.32 9.51
C THR A 295 0.29 -5.36 8.39
N THR A 296 1.17 -6.36 8.48
CA THR A 296 1.38 -7.38 7.43
C THR A 296 0.91 -8.77 7.85
N PHE A 297 1.34 -9.25 9.02
CA PHE A 297 1.15 -10.62 9.50
C PHE A 297 -0.31 -11.11 9.44
N PRO A 298 -1.33 -10.32 9.86
CA PRO A 298 -2.72 -10.78 9.80
C PRO A 298 -3.21 -11.09 8.38
N TRP A 299 -2.52 -10.57 7.34
CA TRP A 299 -3.04 -10.49 5.98
C TRP A 299 -2.18 -11.21 4.95
N ILE A 300 -0.91 -11.48 5.25
CA ILE A 300 0.07 -11.91 4.26
C ILE A 300 -0.33 -13.19 3.53
N GLU A 301 -0.90 -14.16 4.24
CA GLU A 301 -1.42 -15.40 3.65
C GLU A 301 -2.54 -15.12 2.63
N LYS A 302 -3.35 -14.08 2.85
CA LYS A 302 -4.53 -13.76 2.05
C LYS A 302 -4.22 -12.90 0.83
N TYR A 303 -3.02 -12.30 0.74
CA TYR A 303 -2.65 -11.46 -0.40
C TYR A 303 -2.82 -12.21 -1.72
N LYS A 304 -2.36 -13.46 -1.81
CA LYS A 304 -2.50 -14.29 -3.02
C LYS A 304 -3.95 -14.49 -3.48
N GLN A 305 -4.91 -14.65 -2.56
CA GLN A 305 -6.33 -14.71 -2.93
C GLN A 305 -6.77 -13.40 -3.58
N GLY A 306 -6.53 -12.27 -2.91
CA GLY A 306 -6.93 -10.95 -3.41
C GLY A 306 -6.30 -10.60 -4.77
N TYR A 307 -5.03 -10.97 -4.98
CA TYR A 307 -4.36 -10.76 -6.27
C TYR A 307 -4.86 -11.71 -7.37
N GLY A 308 -5.16 -12.96 -7.03
CA GLY A 308 -5.76 -13.91 -7.96
C GLY A 308 -7.13 -13.43 -8.44
N ASP A 309 -8.00 -13.04 -7.50
CA ASP A 309 -9.33 -12.49 -7.78
C ASP A 309 -9.21 -11.24 -8.66
N SER A 310 -8.30 -10.34 -8.30
CA SER A 310 -8.07 -9.09 -9.03
C SER A 310 -7.61 -9.37 -10.45
N ARG A 311 -6.63 -10.26 -10.64
CA ARG A 311 -6.11 -10.60 -11.97
C ARG A 311 -7.18 -11.23 -12.85
N GLN A 312 -7.95 -12.17 -12.30
CA GLN A 312 -9.05 -12.81 -13.04
C GLN A 312 -10.07 -11.77 -13.50
N ARG A 313 -10.51 -10.89 -12.60
CA ARG A 313 -11.54 -9.87 -12.89
C ARG A 313 -11.03 -8.78 -13.85
N VAL A 314 -9.84 -8.25 -13.60
CA VAL A 314 -9.21 -7.17 -14.40
C VAL A 314 -9.03 -7.60 -15.85
N LEU A 315 -8.50 -8.82 -16.06
CA LEU A 315 -8.24 -9.37 -17.40
C LEU A 315 -9.46 -10.08 -18.01
N GLY A 316 -10.53 -10.28 -17.24
CA GLY A 316 -11.71 -11.03 -17.68
C GLY A 316 -11.41 -12.50 -18.00
N ILE A 317 -10.48 -13.12 -17.26
CA ILE A 317 -10.10 -14.53 -17.43
C ILE A 317 -11.27 -15.41 -16.98
N THR A 318 -11.71 -16.33 -17.83
CA THR A 318 -12.75 -17.30 -17.51
C THR A 318 -12.14 -18.64 -17.07
N GLY A 319 -12.85 -19.38 -16.22
CA GLY A 319 -12.41 -20.67 -15.69
C GLY A 319 -12.16 -20.68 -14.19
N PRO A 320 -11.70 -21.82 -13.63
CA PRO A 320 -11.43 -21.94 -12.20
C PRO A 320 -10.24 -21.07 -11.79
N LEU A 321 -10.38 -20.35 -10.67
CA LEU A 321 -9.28 -19.63 -10.05
C LEU A 321 -8.54 -20.56 -9.09
N ILE A 322 -7.29 -20.89 -9.43
CA ILE A 322 -6.39 -21.65 -8.55
C ILE A 322 -5.44 -20.69 -7.87
N ILE A 323 -5.43 -20.72 -6.53
CA ILE A 323 -4.50 -19.95 -5.71
C ILE A 323 -3.33 -20.83 -5.28
N PRO A 324 -2.07 -20.46 -5.59
CA PRO A 324 -0.89 -21.24 -5.20
C PRO A 324 -0.82 -21.48 -3.69
N LYS A 325 -0.48 -22.71 -3.29
CA LYS A 325 -0.31 -23.05 -1.86
C LYS A 325 0.88 -22.33 -1.23
N GLY A 326 1.97 -22.16 -1.98
CA GLY A 326 3.20 -21.54 -1.48
C GLY A 326 3.12 -20.02 -1.27
N PRO A 327 4.27 -19.43 -0.91
CA PRO A 327 5.46 -20.11 -0.39
C PRO A 327 5.18 -20.73 1.00
N GLU A 328 5.96 -21.73 1.41
CA GLU A 328 5.82 -22.37 2.73
C GLU A 328 6.10 -21.37 3.87
N VAL A 329 7.13 -20.54 3.70
CA VAL A 329 7.46 -19.45 4.61
C VAL A 329 7.20 -18.11 3.93
N PHE A 330 6.39 -17.25 4.54
CA PHE A 330 6.05 -15.94 3.97
C PHE A 330 7.18 -14.92 4.15
N VAL A 331 7.75 -14.83 5.36
CA VAL A 331 8.94 -14.02 5.67
C VAL A 331 9.85 -14.86 6.56
N HIS A 332 11.08 -15.12 6.13
CA HIS A 332 12.02 -15.89 6.93
C HIS A 332 12.45 -15.10 8.19
N GLU A 333 12.79 -15.81 9.25
CA GLU A 333 13.31 -15.20 10.48
C GLU A 333 14.59 -14.40 10.22
N LEU A 334 14.75 -13.32 10.99
CA LEU A 334 15.98 -12.55 11.06
C LEU A 334 16.92 -13.22 12.06
N LYS A 335 18.10 -13.66 11.62
CA LYS A 335 19.10 -14.23 12.53
C LYS A 335 19.74 -13.12 13.36
N GLU A 336 20.13 -13.42 14.60
CA GLU A 336 20.81 -12.44 15.48
C GLU A 336 22.08 -11.84 14.85
N SER A 337 22.80 -12.62 14.02
CA SER A 337 23.97 -12.14 13.27
C SER A 337 23.66 -11.02 12.28
N ASP A 338 22.40 -10.94 11.84
CA ASP A 338 21.94 -10.11 10.73
C ASP A 338 21.18 -8.85 11.23
N ALA A 339 20.96 -8.74 12.54
CA ALA A 339 20.15 -7.70 13.18
C ALA A 339 20.88 -6.36 13.39
N ARG A 340 22.13 -6.25 12.96
CA ARG A 340 22.93 -5.01 13.06
C ARG A 340 22.53 -3.97 12.02
#